data_AF-A0A7X8MQQ6-F1
#
_entry.id   AF-A0A7X8MQQ6-F1
#
_cell.length_a   1.000
_cell.length_b   1.000
_cell.length_c   1.000
_cell.angle_alpha   90.00
_cell.angle_beta   90.00
_cell.angle_gamma   90.00
#
_symmetry.space_group_name_H-M   'P 1'
#
loop_
_entity.id
_entity.type
_entity.pdbx_description
1 polymer ?
#
loop_
_entity_poly.entity_id
_entity_poly.type
_entity_poly.pdbx_seq_one_letter_code
_entity_poly.pdbx_strand_id
1 'polypeptide(L)'
;MVFFALSFGLSLLPIVNFIISGPISLGLCICFINLLRYGELRIDSLFDGFKYFKTILVASLLIFLVLVGLCILIISPFVPFLPEVDSSITSAFINLLVILTPLMIVAFLYVLVPFIIYDNPGITARASLKISREMMKGFKLKFFTLCLSFMGWFALCLFCSCGIAFLWLLPYMFSSFANFYENLRVAYGLPMNTGHNFNNYNNKYNQNH
;
A
#
# COMPACT_ATOMS: atom_id res chain seq x y z
N MET A 1 14.03 -5.78 41.55
CA MET A 1 14.71 -4.92 40.55
C MET A 1 14.94 -5.65 39.23
N VAL A 2 15.54 -6.86 39.22
CA VAL A 2 15.80 -7.64 37.99
C VAL A 2 14.53 -7.95 37.17
N PHE A 3 13.43 -8.37 37.81
CA PHE A 3 12.16 -8.63 37.13
C PHE A 3 11.58 -7.39 36.41
N PHE A 4 11.66 -6.21 37.04
CA PHE A 4 11.21 -4.96 36.44
C PHE A 4 12.06 -4.55 35.23
N ALA A 5 13.39 -4.70 35.31
CA ALA A 5 14.27 -4.44 34.18
C ALA A 5 14.00 -5.40 33.00
N LEU A 6 13.73 -6.67 33.30
CA LEU A 6 13.38 -7.69 32.31
C LEU A 6 12.03 -7.40 31.63
N SER A 7 10.98 -7.14 32.40
CA SER A 7 9.65 -6.81 31.87
C SER A 7 9.66 -5.51 31.07
N PHE A 8 10.43 -4.51 31.51
CA PHE A 8 10.63 -3.28 30.76
C PHE A 8 11.36 -3.54 29.44
N GLY A 9 12.42 -4.34 29.45
CA GLY A 9 13.12 -4.75 28.22
C GLY A 9 12.22 -5.47 27.22
N LEU A 10 11.38 -6.42 27.69
CA LEU A 10 10.41 -7.10 26.82
C LEU A 10 9.35 -6.14 26.26
N SER A 11 8.93 -5.13 27.01
CA SER A 11 7.95 -4.14 26.55
C SER A 11 8.46 -3.21 25.43
N LEU A 12 9.78 -3.13 25.23
CA LEU A 12 10.40 -2.37 24.13
C LEU A 12 10.43 -3.15 22.81
N LEU A 13 10.37 -4.49 22.85
CA LEU A 13 10.36 -5.34 21.65
C LEU A 13 9.28 -4.96 20.61
N PRO A 14 8.01 -4.73 20.95
CA PRO A 14 7.00 -4.32 19.96
C PRO A 14 7.29 -2.95 19.34
N ILE A 15 7.89 -2.03 20.10
CA ILE A 15 8.24 -0.69 19.62
C ILE A 15 9.39 -0.78 18.61
N VAL A 16 10.42 -1.58 18.93
CA VAL A 16 11.54 -1.87 18.03
C VAL A 16 11.02 -2.55 16.75
N ASN A 17 10.13 -3.53 16.88
CA ASN A 17 9.51 -4.19 15.72
C ASN A 17 8.71 -3.22 14.85
N PHE A 18 7.98 -2.28 15.45
CA PHE A 18 7.21 -1.27 14.71
C PHE A 18 8.12 -0.34 13.89
N ILE A 19 9.22 0.12 14.48
CA ILE A 19 10.19 1.02 13.81
C ILE A 19 10.92 0.30 12.66
N ILE A 20 11.26 -0.97 12.84
CA ILE A 20 12.02 -1.75 11.85
C ILE A 20 11.12 -2.28 10.73
N SER A 21 9.89 -2.69 11.04
CA SER A 21 8.98 -3.31 10.06
C SER A 21 8.59 -2.38 8.91
N GLY A 22 8.43 -1.08 9.17
CA GLY A 22 8.07 -0.08 8.17
C GLY A 22 9.09 -0.05 7.01
N PRO A 23 10.36 0.33 7.27
CA PRO A 23 11.41 0.34 6.25
C PRO A 23 11.68 -1.04 5.63
N ILE A 24 11.65 -2.12 6.43
CA ILE A 24 11.91 -3.48 5.92
C ILE A 24 10.82 -3.93 4.94
N SER A 25 9.55 -3.64 5.22
CA SER A 25 8.47 -3.94 4.29
C SER A 25 8.67 -3.23 2.95
N LEU A 26 9.22 -2.01 2.96
CA LEU A 26 9.54 -1.26 1.75
C LEU A 26 10.74 -1.86 1.03
N GLY A 27 11.76 -2.25 1.79
CA GLY A 27 12.92 -3.01 1.30
C GLY A 27 12.52 -4.29 0.59
N LEU A 28 11.54 -5.03 1.12
CA LEU A 28 10.99 -6.22 0.47
C LEU A 28 10.34 -5.88 -0.87
N CYS A 29 9.51 -4.83 -0.95
CA CYS A 29 8.93 -4.38 -2.22
C CYS A 29 10.02 -4.07 -3.28
N ILE A 30 11.08 -3.36 -2.86
CA ILE A 30 12.22 -3.02 -3.71
C ILE A 30 12.97 -4.27 -4.16
N CYS A 31 13.19 -5.22 -3.25
CA CYS A 31 13.83 -6.48 -3.54
C CYS A 31 13.06 -7.28 -4.60
N PHE A 32 11.73 -7.38 -4.47
CA PHE A 32 10.88 -8.10 -5.43
C PHE A 32 10.82 -7.43 -6.80
N ILE A 33 10.78 -6.09 -6.87
CA ILE A 33 10.79 -5.41 -8.16
C ILE A 33 12.16 -5.50 -8.85
N ASN A 34 13.27 -5.46 -8.08
CA ASN A 34 14.61 -5.67 -8.62
C ASN A 34 14.79 -7.11 -9.12
N LEU A 35 14.25 -8.10 -8.40
CA LEU A 35 14.23 -9.48 -8.84
C LEU A 35 13.49 -9.64 -10.16
N LEU A 36 12.33 -9.00 -10.32
CA LEU A 36 11.55 -9.05 -11.57
C LEU A 36 12.26 -8.36 -12.74
N ARG A 37 12.98 -7.26 -12.49
CA ARG A 37 13.63 -6.45 -13.54
C ARG A 37 14.98 -7.01 -13.97
N TYR A 38 15.80 -7.44 -13.01
CA TYR A 38 17.20 -7.78 -13.22
C TYR A 38 17.49 -9.28 -13.00
N GLY A 39 16.54 -10.05 -12.48
CA GLY A 39 16.73 -11.47 -12.18
C GLY A 39 17.65 -11.76 -10.98
N GLU A 40 18.15 -10.73 -10.30
CA GLU A 40 19.08 -10.86 -9.17
C GLU A 40 18.41 -10.48 -7.84
N LEU A 41 18.52 -11.37 -6.87
CA LEU A 41 18.11 -11.13 -5.49
C LEU A 41 19.20 -10.35 -4.75
N ARG A 42 19.09 -9.01 -4.76
CA ARG A 42 20.02 -8.12 -4.05
C ARG A 42 19.48 -7.81 -2.66
N ILE A 43 20.00 -8.53 -1.66
CA ILE A 43 19.61 -8.34 -0.24
C ILE A 43 19.98 -6.93 0.23
N ASP A 44 21.02 -6.32 -0.35
CA ASP A 44 21.39 -4.92 -0.09
C ASP A 44 20.24 -3.95 -0.37
N SER A 45 19.41 -4.25 -1.38
CA SER A 45 18.23 -3.44 -1.71
C SER A 45 17.11 -3.50 -0.67
N LEU A 46 17.13 -4.49 0.22
CA LEU A 46 16.24 -4.50 1.38
C LEU A 46 16.53 -3.32 2.32
N PHE A 47 17.80 -2.94 2.44
CA PHE A 47 18.20 -1.81 3.25
C PHE A 47 18.01 -0.47 2.53
N ASP A 48 17.86 -0.46 1.19
CA ASP A 48 17.50 0.75 0.45
C ASP A 48 16.13 1.31 0.85
N GLY A 49 15.23 0.48 1.41
CA GLY A 49 13.95 0.93 1.98
C GLY A 49 14.11 1.99 3.08
N PHE A 50 15.24 1.98 3.81
CA PHE A 50 15.55 3.00 4.82
C PHE A 50 15.91 4.35 4.21
N LYS A 51 16.46 4.39 2.99
CA LYS A 51 16.82 5.65 2.30
C LYS A 51 15.56 6.47 1.98
N TYR A 52 14.50 5.79 1.54
CA TYR A 52 13.23 6.42 1.14
C TYR A 52 12.22 6.50 2.27
N PHE A 53 12.58 6.01 3.46
CA PHE A 53 11.69 5.93 4.60
C PHE A 53 11.06 7.27 4.94
N LYS A 54 11.80 8.38 4.90
CA LYS A 54 11.25 9.72 5.20
C LYS A 54 10.15 10.13 4.22
N THR A 55 10.37 10.00 2.92
CA THR A 55 9.39 10.38 1.89
C THR A 55 8.14 9.50 1.98
N ILE A 56 8.31 8.21 2.24
CA ILE A 56 7.21 7.25 2.38
C ILE A 56 6.49 7.41 3.73
N LEU A 57 7.18 7.79 4.80
CA LEU A 57 6.57 8.15 6.08
C LEU A 57 5.66 9.37 5.89
N VAL A 58 6.13 10.40 5.18
CA VAL A 58 5.29 11.55 4.84
C VAL A 58 4.11 11.15 3.96
N ALA A 59 4.32 10.27 2.96
CA ALA A 59 3.23 9.77 2.12
C ALA A 59 2.19 8.96 2.90
N SER A 60 2.63 8.04 3.75
CA SER A 60 1.76 7.22 4.60
C SER A 60 1.01 8.05 5.63
N LEU A 61 1.65 9.07 6.23
CA LEU A 61 0.97 10.03 7.11
C LEU A 61 -0.08 10.84 6.36
N LEU A 62 0.23 11.28 5.13
CA LEU A 62 -0.72 12.01 4.29
C LEU A 62 -1.91 11.13 3.91
N ILE A 63 -1.66 9.86 3.56
CA ILE A 63 -2.70 8.88 3.26
C ILE A 63 -3.54 8.60 4.50
N PHE A 64 -2.93 8.44 5.67
CA PHE A 64 -3.64 8.27 6.92
C PHE A 64 -4.60 9.44 7.18
N LEU A 65 -4.14 10.69 6.98
CA LEU A 65 -5.00 11.86 7.08
C LEU A 65 -6.15 11.84 6.05
N VAL A 66 -5.86 11.43 4.80
CA VAL A 66 -6.88 11.29 3.75
C VAL A 66 -7.90 10.22 4.10
N LEU A 67 -7.46 9.08 4.65
CA LEU A 67 -8.34 8.00 5.10
C LEU A 67 -9.23 8.46 6.25
N VAL A 68 -8.67 9.13 7.26
CA VAL A 68 -9.45 9.70 8.38
C VAL A 68 -10.47 10.71 7.87
N GLY A 69 -10.06 11.63 6.99
CA GLY A 69 -10.96 12.62 6.39
C GLY A 69 -12.08 11.97 5.57
N LEU A 70 -11.77 10.92 4.82
CA LEU A 70 -12.73 10.17 4.03
C LEU A 70 -13.69 9.35 4.91
N CYS A 71 -13.21 8.76 6.00
CA CYS A 71 -14.07 8.12 7.00
C CYS A 71 -15.07 9.14 7.57
N ILE A 72 -14.62 10.31 7.99
CA ILE A 72 -15.50 11.35 8.55
C ILE A 72 -16.56 11.80 7.52
N LEU A 73 -16.14 12.06 6.28
CA LEU A 73 -17.02 12.53 5.20
C LEU A 73 -18.09 11.49 4.81
N ILE A 74 -17.78 10.20 4.93
CA ILE A 74 -18.70 9.11 4.56
C ILE A 74 -19.60 8.72 5.73
N ILE A 75 -19.08 8.77 6.96
CA ILE A 75 -19.85 8.46 8.18
C ILE A 75 -20.89 9.55 8.47
N SER A 76 -20.54 10.83 8.32
CA SER A 76 -21.40 11.96 8.70
C SER A 76 -22.78 12.03 8.00
N PRO A 77 -22.92 11.81 6.67
CA PRO A 77 -24.22 11.84 6.01
C PRO A 77 -24.98 10.51 6.09
N PHE A 78 -24.27 9.40 6.36
CA PHE A 78 -24.84 8.06 6.25
C PHE A 78 -25.50 7.60 7.57
N VAL A 79 -24.97 8.02 8.72
CA VAL A 79 -25.55 7.74 10.05
C VAL A 79 -27.02 8.20 10.21
N PRO A 80 -27.42 9.41 9.78
CA PRO A 80 -28.81 9.86 9.90
C PRO A 80 -29.73 9.43 8.73
N PHE A 81 -29.18 8.90 7.64
CA PHE A 81 -29.94 8.57 6.42
C PHE A 81 -30.49 7.14 6.41
N LEU A 82 -29.92 6.23 7.21
CA LEU A 82 -30.47 4.89 7.33
C LEU A 82 -31.64 4.92 8.34
N PRO A 83 -32.86 4.48 7.96
CA PRO A 83 -33.96 4.36 8.91
C PRO A 83 -33.50 3.50 10.08
N GLU A 84 -33.88 3.87 11.31
CA GLU A 84 -33.56 3.16 12.55
C GLU A 84 -33.87 1.67 12.39
N VAL A 85 -32.84 0.88 12.05
CA VAL A 85 -32.93 -0.57 12.03
C VAL A 85 -32.68 -0.99 13.47
N ASP A 86 -33.71 -1.41 14.18
CA ASP A 86 -33.72 -1.74 15.63
C ASP A 86 -32.75 -2.88 16.05
N SER A 87 -31.89 -3.35 15.17
CA SER A 87 -30.79 -4.26 15.49
C SER A 87 -29.45 -3.55 15.27
N SER A 88 -28.79 -3.14 16.36
CA SER A 88 -27.48 -2.45 16.34
C SER A 88 -26.40 -3.16 15.51
N ILE A 89 -26.59 -4.44 15.19
CA ILE A 89 -25.71 -5.22 14.35
C ILE A 89 -25.88 -4.84 12.86
N THR A 90 -27.11 -4.74 12.33
CA THR A 90 -27.31 -4.55 10.87
C THR A 90 -26.82 -3.19 10.38
N SER A 91 -27.05 -2.10 11.12
CA SER A 91 -26.55 -0.76 10.77
C SER A 91 -25.02 -0.69 10.82
N ALA A 92 -24.38 -1.36 11.79
CA ALA A 92 -22.93 -1.45 11.88
C ALA A 92 -22.32 -2.20 10.68
N PHE A 93 -22.95 -3.29 10.23
CA PHE A 93 -22.51 -4.04 9.04
C PHE A 93 -22.62 -3.21 7.76
N ILE A 94 -23.72 -2.47 7.57
CA ILE A 94 -23.89 -1.62 6.38
C ILE A 94 -22.86 -0.48 6.39
N ASN A 95 -22.66 0.19 7.54
CA ASN A 95 -21.62 1.21 7.71
C ASN A 95 -20.21 0.67 7.39
N LEU A 96 -19.90 -0.54 7.83
CA LEU A 96 -18.63 -1.20 7.54
C LEU A 96 -18.43 -1.43 6.04
N LEU A 97 -19.44 -1.94 5.32
CA LEU A 97 -19.36 -2.17 3.87
C LEU A 97 -19.18 -0.86 3.08
N VAL A 98 -19.84 0.20 3.52
CA VAL A 98 -19.74 1.54 2.91
C VAL A 98 -18.35 2.15 3.13
N ILE A 99 -17.73 1.97 4.30
CA ILE A 99 -16.35 2.42 4.57
C ILE A 99 -15.31 1.54 3.84
N LEU A 100 -15.58 0.24 3.68
CA LEU A 100 -14.66 -0.70 3.05
C LEU A 100 -14.41 -0.39 1.56
N THR A 101 -15.45 0.07 0.85
CA THR A 101 -15.39 0.36 -0.59
C THR A 101 -14.37 1.45 -0.95
N PRO A 102 -14.39 2.66 -0.37
CA PRO A 102 -13.41 3.70 -0.63
C PRO A 102 -12.05 3.42 0.02
N LEU A 103 -12.03 2.70 1.15
CA LEU A 103 -10.79 2.24 1.78
C LEU A 103 -10.00 1.33 0.83
N MET A 104 -10.68 0.40 0.15
CA MET A 104 -10.09 -0.42 -0.92
C MET A 104 -9.50 0.45 -2.02
N ILE A 105 -10.22 1.45 -2.53
CA ILE A 105 -9.73 2.33 -3.60
C ILE A 105 -8.46 3.07 -3.19
N VAL A 106 -8.42 3.62 -1.96
CA VAL A 106 -7.23 4.32 -1.45
C VAL A 106 -6.09 3.36 -1.16
N ALA A 107 -6.38 2.16 -0.63
CA ALA A 107 -5.39 1.11 -0.42
C ALA A 107 -4.74 0.67 -1.75
N PHE A 108 -5.53 0.57 -2.83
CA PHE A 108 -5.03 0.25 -4.16
C PHE A 108 -4.03 1.30 -4.66
N LEU A 109 -4.34 2.59 -4.45
CA LEU A 109 -3.43 3.69 -4.77
C LEU A 109 -2.13 3.60 -3.97
N TYR A 110 -2.22 3.22 -2.69
CA TYR A 110 -1.08 3.13 -1.79
C TYR A 110 -0.08 2.05 -2.20
N VAL A 111 -0.55 0.88 -2.66
CA VAL A 111 0.33 -0.22 -3.07
C VAL A 111 1.34 0.19 -4.15
N LEU A 112 0.98 1.13 -5.03
CA LEU A 112 1.87 1.60 -6.10
C LEU A 112 2.87 2.68 -5.66
N VAL A 113 2.52 3.49 -4.66
CA VAL A 113 3.34 4.61 -4.16
C VAL A 113 4.79 4.23 -3.83
N PRO A 114 5.09 3.12 -3.12
CA PRO A 114 6.47 2.76 -2.82
C PRO A 114 7.29 2.44 -4.07
N PHE A 115 6.70 1.83 -5.10
CA PHE A 115 7.39 1.54 -6.36
C PHE A 115 7.69 2.83 -7.15
N ILE A 116 6.78 3.80 -7.13
CA ILE A 116 6.96 5.11 -7.76
C ILE A 116 8.08 5.91 -7.09
N ILE A 117 8.11 5.92 -5.76
CA ILE A 117 9.15 6.63 -5.00
C ILE A 117 10.51 5.95 -5.20
N TYR A 118 10.54 4.62 -5.31
CA TYR A 118 11.76 3.90 -5.64
C TYR A 118 12.31 4.28 -7.03
N ASP A 119 11.44 4.35 -8.04
CA ASP A 119 11.83 4.79 -9.38
C ASP A 119 12.16 6.29 -9.46
N ASN A 120 11.62 7.10 -8.55
CA ASN A 120 11.91 8.53 -8.46
C ASN A 120 12.20 8.98 -7.02
N PRO A 121 13.48 8.92 -6.59
CA PRO A 121 13.86 9.20 -5.21
C PRO A 121 13.67 10.66 -4.77
N GLY A 122 13.41 11.58 -5.70
CA GLY A 122 13.21 13.01 -5.44
C GLY A 122 11.75 13.47 -5.40
N ILE A 123 10.78 12.56 -5.60
CA ILE A 123 9.38 12.95 -5.73
C ILE A 123 8.71 13.23 -4.38
N THR A 124 7.95 14.33 -4.30
CA THR A 124 7.15 14.64 -3.12
C THR A 124 5.99 13.66 -2.94
N ALA A 125 5.67 13.30 -1.69
CA ALA A 125 4.56 12.41 -1.32
C ALA A 125 3.21 12.72 -2.01
N ARG A 126 2.86 14.00 -2.17
CA ARG A 126 1.63 14.41 -2.89
C ARG A 126 1.70 14.11 -4.38
N ALA A 127 2.86 14.32 -4.99
CA ALA A 127 3.06 14.08 -6.41
C ALA A 127 3.03 12.57 -6.71
N SER A 128 3.70 11.74 -5.90
CA SER A 128 3.64 10.28 -6.08
C SER A 128 2.22 9.73 -5.96
N LEU A 129 1.40 10.27 -5.05
CA LEU A 129 -0.01 9.92 -4.95
C LEU A 129 -0.84 10.35 -6.16
N LYS A 130 -0.61 11.55 -6.69
CA LYS A 130 -1.29 12.03 -7.90
C LYS A 130 -0.97 11.12 -9.09
N ILE A 131 0.31 10.79 -9.27
CA ILE A 131 0.79 9.89 -10.32
C ILE A 131 0.22 8.48 -10.16
N SER A 132 0.26 7.91 -8.95
CA SER A 132 -0.36 6.61 -8.66
C SER A 132 -1.84 6.60 -9.09
N ARG A 133 -2.57 7.67 -8.75
CA ARG A 133 -3.97 7.83 -9.14
C ARG A 133 -4.18 7.92 -10.63
N GLU A 134 -3.32 8.64 -11.34
CA GLU A 134 -3.41 8.81 -12.79
C GLU A 134 -3.08 7.51 -13.51
N MET A 135 -2.03 6.79 -13.11
CA MET A 135 -1.67 5.48 -13.69
C MET A 135 -2.73 4.41 -13.43
N MET A 136 -3.49 4.52 -12.34
CA MET A 136 -4.60 3.62 -12.07
C MET A 136 -5.89 3.95 -12.83
N LYS A 137 -6.01 5.11 -13.48
CA LYS A 137 -7.19 5.42 -14.31
C LYS A 137 -7.24 4.42 -15.48
N GLY A 138 -8.36 3.73 -15.65
CA GLY A 138 -8.55 2.69 -16.66
C GLY A 138 -8.15 1.26 -16.25
N PHE A 139 -7.35 1.08 -15.19
CA PHE A 139 -6.89 -0.23 -14.73
C PHE A 139 -7.47 -0.70 -13.39
N LYS A 140 -8.34 0.11 -12.77
CA LYS A 140 -8.97 -0.17 -11.46
C LYS A 140 -9.62 -1.55 -11.38
N LEU A 141 -10.33 -1.95 -12.44
CA LEU A 141 -11.04 -3.23 -12.49
C LEU A 141 -10.05 -4.41 -12.57
N LYS A 142 -8.95 -4.27 -13.31
CA LYS A 142 -7.90 -5.30 -13.35
C LYS A 142 -7.24 -5.48 -11.98
N PHE A 143 -6.99 -4.39 -11.25
CA PHE A 143 -6.47 -4.46 -9.88
C PHE A 143 -7.49 -5.07 -8.91
N PHE A 144 -8.78 -4.73 -9.05
CA PHE A 144 -9.84 -5.35 -8.26
C PHE A 144 -9.89 -6.85 -8.46
N THR A 145 -9.83 -7.33 -9.71
CA THR A 145 -9.78 -8.77 -10.02
C THR A 145 -8.53 -9.43 -9.42
N LEU A 146 -7.38 -8.75 -9.47
CA LEU A 146 -6.16 -9.21 -8.81
C LEU A 146 -6.37 -9.38 -7.30
N CYS A 147 -6.95 -8.39 -6.63
CA CYS A 147 -7.29 -8.47 -5.21
C CYS A 147 -8.35 -9.54 -4.91
N LEU A 148 -9.32 -9.75 -5.79
CA LEU A 148 -10.35 -10.78 -5.63
C LEU A 148 -9.75 -12.18 -5.66
N SER A 149 -8.75 -12.40 -6.53
CA SER A 149 -7.96 -13.64 -6.54
C SER A 149 -7.27 -13.87 -5.19
N PHE A 150 -6.67 -12.82 -4.62
CA PHE A 150 -6.03 -12.90 -3.29
C PHE A 150 -7.03 -13.10 -2.16
N MET A 151 -8.26 -12.57 -2.25
CA MET A 151 -9.28 -12.72 -1.21
C MET A 151 -9.59 -14.20 -0.91
N GLY A 152 -9.58 -15.05 -1.95
CA GLY A 152 -9.72 -16.51 -1.79
C GLY A 152 -8.56 -17.13 -1.01
N TRP A 153 -7.33 -16.69 -1.29
CA TRP A 153 -6.14 -17.11 -0.54
C TRP A 153 -6.15 -16.62 0.90
N PHE A 154 -6.64 -15.40 1.16
CA PHE A 154 -6.82 -14.87 2.51
C PHE A 154 -7.81 -15.71 3.33
N ALA A 155 -8.94 -16.09 2.73
CA ALA A 155 -9.90 -16.99 3.36
C ALA A 155 -9.27 -18.36 3.65
N LEU A 156 -8.53 -18.95 2.70
CA LEU A 156 -7.80 -20.20 2.93
C LEU A 156 -6.77 -20.09 4.06
N CYS A 157 -6.00 -19.01 4.12
CA CYS A 157 -5.00 -18.79 5.16
C CYS A 157 -5.64 -18.68 6.55
N LEU A 158 -6.77 -17.97 6.64
CA LEU A 158 -7.49 -17.72 7.88
C LEU A 158 -8.21 -18.98 8.38
N PHE A 159 -8.87 -19.73 7.49
CA PHE A 159 -9.69 -20.88 7.86
C PHE A 159 -8.90 -22.20 7.93
N CYS A 160 -7.81 -22.36 7.16
CA CYS A 160 -7.18 -23.67 6.95
C CYS A 160 -5.79 -23.83 7.57
N SER A 161 -5.02 -22.76 7.83
CA SER A 161 -3.59 -22.90 8.15
C SER A 161 -3.10 -22.22 9.44
N CYS A 162 -3.97 -21.78 10.35
CA CYS A 162 -3.56 -21.05 11.57
C CYS A 162 -2.59 -19.88 11.27
N GLY A 163 -2.64 -19.32 10.06
CA GLY A 163 -1.76 -18.25 9.59
C GLY A 163 -0.43 -18.66 8.94
N ILE A 164 -0.05 -19.94 8.87
CA ILE A 164 1.22 -20.37 8.24
C ILE A 164 1.27 -20.04 6.74
N ALA A 165 0.14 -20.11 6.06
CA ALA A 165 0.05 -19.86 4.62
C ALA A 165 0.32 -18.38 4.25
N PHE A 166 0.26 -17.45 5.20
CA PHE A 166 0.67 -16.07 4.97
C PHE A 166 2.14 -15.94 4.57
N LEU A 167 2.99 -16.87 5.02
CA LEU A 167 4.42 -16.85 4.76
C LEU A 167 4.73 -17.02 3.26
N TRP A 168 3.87 -17.72 2.51
CA TRP A 168 3.93 -17.82 1.05
C TRP A 168 3.05 -16.79 0.33
N LEU A 169 1.93 -16.40 0.93
CA LEU A 169 1.03 -15.43 0.31
C LEU A 169 1.68 -14.05 0.17
N LEU A 170 2.47 -13.61 1.16
CA LEU A 170 3.17 -12.32 1.14
C LEU A 170 4.14 -12.16 -0.04
N PRO A 171 5.14 -13.05 -0.25
CA PRO A 171 6.06 -12.90 -1.38
C PRO A 171 5.33 -13.00 -2.73
N TYR A 172 4.28 -13.82 -2.81
CA TYR A 172 3.44 -13.94 -4.00
C TYR A 172 2.65 -12.65 -4.30
N MET A 173 2.09 -12.01 -3.26
CA MET A 173 1.43 -10.70 -3.35
C MET A 173 2.41 -9.61 -3.79
N PHE A 174 3.57 -9.48 -3.13
CA PHE A 174 4.56 -8.46 -3.49
C PHE A 174 5.04 -8.61 -4.93
N SER A 175 5.29 -9.84 -5.38
CA SER A 175 5.66 -10.11 -6.77
C SER A 175 4.56 -9.72 -7.76
N SER A 176 3.29 -10.02 -7.44
CA SER A 176 2.16 -9.68 -8.31
C SER A 176 1.90 -8.18 -8.37
N PHE A 177 2.06 -7.47 -7.24
CA PHE A 177 1.97 -6.00 -7.21
C PHE A 177 3.10 -5.34 -7.97
N ALA A 178 4.33 -5.84 -7.84
CA ALA A 178 5.47 -5.34 -8.60
C ALA A 178 5.28 -5.58 -10.12
N ASN A 179 4.78 -6.75 -10.53
CA ASN A 179 4.47 -7.01 -11.93
C ASN A 179 3.31 -6.11 -12.44
N PHE A 180 2.26 -5.92 -11.63
CA PHE A 180 1.16 -5.03 -11.99
C PHE A 180 1.65 -3.58 -12.17
N TYR A 181 2.48 -3.09 -11.25
CA TYR A 181 3.11 -1.78 -11.38
C TYR A 181 3.93 -1.67 -12.67
N GLU A 182 4.70 -2.70 -13.00
CA GLU A 182 5.55 -2.66 -14.19
C GLU A 182 4.73 -2.62 -15.49
N ASN A 183 3.62 -3.35 -15.53
CA ASN A 183 2.67 -3.28 -16.64
C ASN A 183 2.05 -1.88 -16.78
N LEU A 184 1.69 -1.24 -15.65
CA LEU A 184 1.20 0.14 -15.67
C LEU A 184 2.27 1.11 -16.14
N ARG A 185 3.51 0.95 -15.66
CA ARG A 185 4.63 1.79 -16.02
C ARG A 185 4.89 1.75 -17.53
N VAL A 186 4.89 0.55 -18.12
CA VAL A 186 5.06 0.36 -19.57
C VAL A 186 3.89 0.95 -20.35
N ALA A 187 2.65 0.72 -19.91
CA ALA A 187 1.46 1.29 -20.55
C ALA A 187 1.43 2.82 -20.51
N TYR A 188 1.97 3.42 -19.43
CA TYR A 188 2.09 4.87 -19.27
C TYR A 188 3.36 5.46 -19.93
N GLY A 189 4.29 4.61 -20.41
CA GLY A 189 5.51 5.04 -21.09
C GLY A 189 6.59 5.63 -20.18
N LEU A 190 6.60 5.29 -18.88
CA LEU A 190 7.62 5.79 -17.95
C LEU A 190 8.92 4.99 -18.08
N PRO A 191 10.10 5.65 -18.20
CA PRO A 191 11.38 4.95 -18.15
C PRO A 191 11.62 4.26 -16.79
N MET A 192 12.49 3.24 -16.78
CA MET A 192 13.05 2.69 -15.54
C MET A 192 13.89 3.77 -14.85
N ASN A 193 13.76 3.94 -13.53
CA ASN A 193 14.61 4.83 -12.70
C ASN A 193 14.73 6.27 -13.24
N THR A 194 13.69 7.06 -13.03
CA THR A 194 13.38 8.32 -13.72
C THR A 194 13.68 9.58 -12.92
N GLY A 195 14.44 9.46 -11.82
CA GLY A 195 14.65 10.47 -10.77
C GLY A 195 14.54 11.95 -11.17
N HIS A 196 15.11 12.36 -12.30
CA HIS A 196 15.11 13.77 -12.74
C HIS A 196 14.14 14.11 -13.91
N ASN A 197 13.67 13.12 -14.71
CA ASN A 197 12.88 13.36 -15.93
C ASN A 197 11.38 13.17 -15.77
N PHE A 198 10.92 12.65 -14.63
CA PHE A 198 9.52 12.28 -14.43
C PHE A 198 8.54 13.46 -14.51
N ASN A 199 8.93 14.63 -14.02
CA ASN A 199 8.10 15.85 -14.10
C ASN A 199 7.86 16.27 -15.55
N ASN A 200 8.85 16.07 -16.43
CA ASN A 200 8.71 16.36 -17.85
C ASN A 200 7.78 15.36 -18.55
N TYR A 201 7.76 14.08 -18.14
CA TYR A 201 6.80 13.09 -18.64
C TYR A 201 5.37 13.37 -18.19
N ASN A 202 5.17 13.68 -16.91
CA ASN A 202 3.84 13.98 -16.37
C ASN A 202 3.25 15.24 -17.02
N ASN A 203 4.08 16.26 -17.29
CA ASN A 203 3.65 17.45 -18.02
C ASN A 203 3.31 17.14 -19.49
N LYS A 204 4.08 16.29 -20.17
CA LYS A 204 3.76 15.87 -21.55
C LYS A 204 2.48 15.04 -21.62
N TYR A 205 2.25 14.11 -20.70
CA TYR A 205 1.03 13.29 -20.70
C TYR A 205 -0.22 14.15 -20.45
N ASN A 206 -0.17 15.05 -19.45
CA ASN A 206 -1.28 15.97 -19.16
C ASN A 206 -1.52 17.02 -20.26
N GLN A 207 -0.60 17.18 -21.21
CA GLN A 207 -0.80 18.04 -22.40
C GLN A 207 -1.38 17.29 -23.60
N ASN A 208 -1.29 15.96 -23.61
CA ASN A 208 -1.68 15.13 -24.75
C ASN A 208 -3.06 14.49 -24.57
N HIS A 209 -3.73 14.67 -23.43
CA HIS A 209 -5.04 14.12 -23.06
C HIS A 209 -5.85 15.18 -22.31
#